data_AF-A0A529K370-F1
#
_entry.id   AF-A0A529K370-F1
#
_cell.length_a   1.000
_cell.length_b   1.000
_cell.length_c   1.000
_cell.angle_alpha   90.00
_cell.angle_beta   90.00
_cell.angle_gamma   90.00
#
_symmetry.space_group_name_H-M   'P 1'
#
loop_
_entity.id
_entity.type
_entity.pdbx_description
1 polymer ?
#
loop_
_entity_poly.entity_id
_entity_poly.type
_entity_poly.pdbx_seq_one_letter_code
_entity_poly.pdbx_strand_id
1 'polypeptide(L)'
;ETIMGATDYLEQYFAINIVFEPLVGEVFRSGFLMQIAAANHDFITPAVISAAEADYERNLANTIDLMHILVNDEKHGAANKKLFQGWVKKHGVLADKAATALQPIWSMPHSKPVAFADVRAKSEERIGKILGELGLKR
;
A
#
# COMPACT_ATOMS: atom_id res chain seq x y z
N GLU A 1 1.98 -10.22 -9.30
CA GLU A 1 2.04 -11.68 -9.56
C GLU A 1 2.43 -12.49 -8.33
N THR A 2 3.59 -12.22 -7.68
CA THR A 2 4.03 -12.99 -6.50
C THR A 2 3.01 -13.08 -5.36
N ILE A 3 2.26 -11.99 -5.11
CA ILE A 3 1.17 -11.98 -4.13
C ILE A 3 0.09 -13.00 -4.52
N MET A 4 -0.43 -12.92 -5.75
CA MET A 4 -1.45 -13.86 -6.26
C MET A 4 -0.98 -15.31 -6.31
N GLY A 5 0.33 -15.54 -6.42
CA GLY A 5 0.94 -16.87 -6.38
C GLY A 5 1.16 -17.42 -4.97
N ALA A 6 0.88 -16.66 -3.91
CA ALA A 6 0.96 -17.18 -2.54
C ALA A 6 -0.17 -18.18 -2.29
N THR A 7 0.13 -19.30 -1.62
CA THR A 7 -0.87 -20.32 -1.29
C THR A 7 -1.63 -20.02 0.00
N ASP A 8 -1.11 -19.10 0.82
CA ASP A 8 -1.72 -18.64 2.05
C ASP A 8 -2.62 -17.43 1.76
N TYR A 9 -3.91 -17.58 2.03
CA TYR A 9 -4.89 -16.50 1.83
C TYR A 9 -4.63 -15.29 2.73
N LEU A 10 -4.20 -15.50 3.98
CA LEU A 10 -3.86 -14.40 4.88
C LEU A 10 -2.58 -13.70 4.43
N GLU A 11 -1.62 -14.41 3.85
CA GLU A 11 -0.46 -13.77 3.22
C GLU A 11 -0.91 -12.86 2.07
N GLN A 12 -1.81 -13.32 1.21
CA GLN A 12 -2.35 -12.49 0.12
C GLN A 12 -3.03 -11.24 0.67
N TYR A 13 -3.96 -11.42 1.61
CA TYR A 13 -4.75 -10.32 2.18
C TYR A 13 -3.87 -9.30 2.92
N PHE A 14 -2.87 -9.77 3.68
CA PHE A 14 -1.86 -8.92 4.32
C PHE A 14 -1.03 -8.17 3.29
N ALA A 15 -0.46 -8.89 2.31
CA ALA A 15 0.45 -8.30 1.34
C ALA A 15 -0.23 -7.26 0.46
N ILE A 16 -1.51 -7.46 0.10
CA ILE A 16 -2.29 -6.49 -0.66
C ILE A 16 -2.53 -5.25 0.20
N ASN A 17 -3.22 -5.38 1.33
CA ASN A 17 -3.78 -4.23 2.02
C ASN A 17 -2.75 -3.46 2.87
N ILE A 18 -1.80 -4.16 3.50
CA ILE A 18 -0.81 -3.54 4.41
C ILE A 18 0.46 -3.12 3.68
N VAL A 19 0.83 -3.78 2.58
CA VAL A 19 2.13 -3.54 1.92
C VAL A 19 1.97 -2.95 0.52
N PHE A 20 1.29 -3.64 -0.39
CA PHE A 20 1.23 -3.24 -1.80
C PHE A 20 0.38 -1.99 -2.02
N GLU A 21 -0.81 -1.93 -1.43
CA GLU A 21 -1.71 -0.79 -1.61
C GLU A 21 -1.08 0.53 -1.10
N PRO A 22 -0.53 0.64 0.13
CA PRO A 22 0.11 1.88 0.56
C PRO A 22 1.33 2.29 -0.27
N LEU A 23 2.17 1.32 -0.66
CA LEU A 23 3.46 1.59 -1.30
C LEU A 23 3.38 1.76 -2.82
N VAL A 24 2.35 1.19 -3.46
CA VAL A 24 2.25 1.13 -4.93
C VAL A 24 0.88 1.62 -5.39
N GLY A 25 -0.20 1.04 -4.87
CA GLY A 25 -1.58 1.34 -5.28
C GLY A 25 -1.95 2.81 -5.08
N GLU A 26 -1.87 3.28 -3.84
CA GLU A 26 -2.17 4.66 -3.44
C GLU A 26 -1.19 5.66 -4.07
N VAL A 27 0.10 5.32 -4.12
CA VAL A 27 1.15 6.13 -4.80
C VAL A 27 0.77 6.38 -6.26
N PHE A 28 0.27 5.36 -6.96
CA PHE A 28 -0.15 5.50 -8.35
C PHE A 28 -1.50 6.23 -8.49
N ARG A 29 -2.53 5.80 -7.75
CA ARG A 29 -3.89 6.35 -7.90
C ARG A 29 -3.97 7.80 -7.40
N SER A 30 -3.70 7.99 -6.11
CA SER A 30 -3.84 9.28 -5.43
C SER A 30 -2.62 10.18 -5.62
N GLY A 31 -1.43 9.57 -5.65
CA GLY A 31 -0.17 10.28 -5.81
C GLY A 31 0.18 10.71 -7.24
N PHE A 32 -0.39 10.07 -8.27
CA PHE A 32 -0.14 10.42 -9.66
C PHE A 32 -1.42 10.75 -10.43
N LEU A 33 -2.31 9.78 -10.63
CA LEU A 33 -3.47 9.95 -11.53
C LEU A 33 -4.36 11.12 -11.11
N MET A 34 -4.71 11.21 -9.81
CA MET A 34 -5.51 12.33 -9.30
C MET A 34 -4.84 13.69 -9.51
N GLN A 35 -3.51 13.75 -9.46
CA GLN A 35 -2.76 15.00 -9.55
C GLN A 35 -2.74 15.56 -10.98
N ILE A 36 -2.77 14.68 -11.98
CA ILE A 36 -2.65 15.08 -13.38
C ILE A 36 -3.98 15.12 -14.13
N ALA A 37 -5.04 14.52 -13.59
CA ALA A 37 -6.32 14.36 -14.28
C ALA A 37 -6.94 15.70 -14.75
N ALA A 38 -7.05 16.68 -13.85
CA ALA A 38 -7.65 17.98 -14.17
C ALA A 38 -6.88 18.74 -15.28
N ALA A 39 -5.55 18.67 -15.27
CA ALA A 39 -4.70 19.29 -16.29
C ALA A 39 -4.84 18.62 -17.67
N ASN A 40 -5.40 17.41 -17.72
CA ASN A 40 -5.70 16.66 -18.94
C ASN A 40 -7.21 16.63 -19.26
N HIS A 41 -8.00 17.50 -18.64
CA HIS A 41 -9.45 17.58 -18.81
C HIS A 41 -10.20 16.27 -18.48
N ASP A 42 -9.62 15.45 -17.61
CA ASP A 42 -10.22 14.22 -17.12
C ASP A 42 -10.87 14.45 -15.75
N PHE A 43 -12.19 14.47 -15.74
CA PHE A 43 -13.01 14.62 -14.53
C PHE A 43 -13.67 13.31 -14.10
N ILE A 44 -13.50 12.23 -14.88
CA ILE A 44 -14.11 10.93 -14.60
C ILE A 44 -13.16 10.06 -13.75
N THR A 45 -11.88 10.01 -14.10
CA THR A 45 -10.88 9.23 -13.35
C THR A 45 -10.82 9.61 -11.87
N PRO A 46 -10.83 10.90 -11.47
CA PRO A 46 -10.86 11.27 -10.05
C PRO A 46 -12.07 10.72 -9.29
N ALA A 47 -13.24 10.65 -9.93
CA ALA A 47 -14.45 10.13 -9.29
C ALA A 47 -14.34 8.61 -9.07
N VAL A 48 -13.84 7.86 -10.05
CA VAL A 48 -13.60 6.41 -9.94
C VAL A 48 -12.53 6.11 -8.89
N ILE A 49 -11.43 6.87 -8.87
CA ILE A 49 -10.38 6.70 -7.87
C ILE A 49 -10.92 7.00 -6.47
N SER A 50 -11.72 8.05 -6.30
CA SER A 50 -12.29 8.38 -4.98
C SER A 50 -13.14 7.23 -4.41
N ALA A 51 -13.91 6.54 -5.26
CA ALA A 51 -14.65 5.35 -4.86
C ALA A 51 -13.71 4.18 -4.51
N ALA A 52 -12.68 3.95 -5.32
CA ALA A 52 -11.69 2.89 -5.08
C ALA A 52 -10.88 3.11 -3.79
N GLU A 53 -10.54 4.35 -3.46
CA GLU A 53 -9.86 4.69 -2.19
C GLU A 53 -10.78 4.44 -1.00
N ALA A 54 -12.06 4.78 -1.09
CA ALA A 54 -13.03 4.46 -0.03
C ALA A 54 -13.17 2.95 0.19
N ASP A 55 -13.17 2.16 -0.89
CA ASP A 55 -13.17 0.70 -0.81
C ASP A 55 -11.87 0.17 -0.17
N TYR A 56 -10.73 0.74 -0.53
CA TYR A 56 -9.43 0.40 0.03
C TYR A 56 -9.35 0.69 1.53
N GLU A 57 -9.76 1.89 1.99
CA GLU A 57 -9.72 2.25 3.42
C GLU A 57 -10.51 1.25 4.28
N ARG A 58 -11.67 0.81 3.79
CA ARG A 58 -12.46 -0.22 4.46
C ARG A 58 -11.73 -1.57 4.50
N ASN A 59 -11.08 -1.97 3.42
CA ASN A 59 -10.31 -3.22 3.36
C ASN A 59 -9.07 -3.17 4.25
N LEU A 60 -8.39 -2.01 4.30
CA LEU A 60 -7.25 -1.78 5.18
C LEU A 60 -7.68 -1.89 6.65
N ALA A 61 -8.74 -1.20 7.06
CA ALA A 61 -9.26 -1.25 8.43
C ALA A 61 -9.58 -2.69 8.85
N ASN A 62 -10.32 -3.43 8.02
CA ASN A 62 -10.62 -4.85 8.27
C ASN A 62 -9.35 -5.70 8.39
N THR A 63 -8.33 -5.43 7.56
CA THR A 63 -7.06 -6.16 7.63
C THR A 63 -6.31 -5.84 8.92
N ILE A 64 -6.22 -4.57 9.30
CA ILE A 64 -5.56 -4.14 10.54
C ILE A 64 -6.24 -4.80 11.74
N ASP A 65 -7.56 -4.77 11.84
CA ASP A 65 -8.31 -5.38 12.94
C ASP A 65 -8.05 -6.89 13.04
N LEU A 66 -8.11 -7.60 11.92
CA LEU A 66 -7.81 -9.04 11.87
C LEU A 66 -6.37 -9.32 12.31
N MET A 67 -5.39 -8.60 11.76
CA MET A 67 -3.99 -8.80 12.12
C MET A 67 -3.74 -8.45 13.58
N HIS A 68 -4.40 -7.40 14.10
CA HIS A 68 -4.32 -7.00 15.50
C HIS A 68 -4.80 -8.12 16.44
N ILE A 69 -5.91 -8.80 16.11
CA ILE A 69 -6.37 -9.97 16.87
C ILE A 69 -5.29 -11.07 16.84
N LEU A 70 -4.73 -11.36 15.66
CA LEU A 70 -3.77 -12.45 15.49
C LEU A 70 -2.42 -12.19 16.17
N VAL A 71 -1.92 -10.96 16.16
CA VAL A 71 -0.64 -10.62 16.80
C VAL A 71 -0.73 -10.52 18.32
N ASN A 72 -1.94 -10.34 18.85
CA ASN A 72 -2.22 -10.28 20.29
C ASN A 72 -2.85 -11.57 20.84
N ASP A 73 -2.93 -12.63 20.03
CA ASP A 73 -3.36 -13.94 20.52
C ASP A 73 -2.43 -14.46 21.62
N GLU A 74 -3.01 -14.96 22.71
CA GLU A 74 -2.27 -15.38 23.91
C GLU A 74 -1.31 -16.55 23.65
N LYS A 75 -1.63 -17.43 22.70
CA LYS A 75 -0.87 -18.66 22.44
C LYS A 75 0.06 -18.53 21.24
N HIS A 76 -0.40 -17.84 20.21
CA HIS A 76 0.21 -17.80 18.88
C HIS A 76 0.67 -16.39 18.47
N GLY A 77 0.39 -15.34 19.25
CA GLY A 77 0.71 -13.95 18.91
C GLY A 77 2.18 -13.72 18.56
N ALA A 78 3.11 -14.30 19.33
CA ALA A 78 4.55 -14.19 19.03
C ALA A 78 4.94 -14.88 17.71
N ALA A 79 4.34 -16.04 17.41
CA ALA A 79 4.58 -16.75 16.15
C ALA A 79 3.99 -15.98 14.96
N ASN A 80 2.77 -15.44 15.12
CA ASN A 80 2.10 -14.62 14.11
C ASN A 80 2.88 -13.34 13.81
N LYS A 81 3.36 -12.60 14.83
CA LYS A 81 4.23 -11.43 14.64
C LYS A 81 5.48 -11.78 13.83
N LYS A 82 6.12 -12.92 14.15
CA LYS A 82 7.30 -13.38 13.40
C LYS A 82 6.97 -13.72 11.94
N LEU A 83 5.84 -14.37 11.70
CA LEU A 83 5.36 -14.70 10.36
C LEU A 83 5.08 -13.42 9.55
N PHE A 84 4.31 -12.49 10.12
CA PHE A 84 3.92 -11.24 9.46
C PHE A 84 5.15 -10.36 9.19
N GLN A 85 6.11 -10.31 10.11
CA GLN A 85 7.39 -9.64 9.88
C GLN A 85 8.16 -10.23 8.68
N GLY A 86 8.04 -11.55 8.46
CA GLY A 86 8.54 -12.24 7.28
C GLY A 86 7.83 -11.79 5.99
N TRP A 87 6.50 -11.65 6.03
CA TRP A 87 5.71 -11.13 4.91
C TRP A 87 6.04 -9.67 4.58
N VAL A 88 6.18 -8.81 5.60
CA VAL A 88 6.63 -7.42 5.44
C VAL A 88 7.98 -7.36 4.71
N LYS A 89 8.95 -8.17 5.14
CA LYS A 89 10.26 -8.23 4.48
C LYS A 89 10.17 -8.70 3.04
N LYS A 90 9.43 -9.78 2.78
CA LYS A 90 9.28 -10.39 1.44
C LYS A 90 8.60 -9.42 0.47
N HIS A 91 7.42 -8.93 0.84
CA HIS A 91 6.58 -8.13 -0.04
C HIS A 91 7.01 -6.66 -0.08
N GLY A 92 7.59 -6.14 1.00
CA GLY A 92 8.13 -4.78 1.05
C GLY A 92 9.22 -4.55 0.01
N VAL A 93 10.17 -5.49 -0.12
CA VAL A 93 11.22 -5.39 -1.15
C VAL A 93 10.65 -5.41 -2.57
N LEU A 94 9.58 -6.16 -2.81
CA LEU A 94 8.92 -6.20 -4.12
C LEU A 94 8.14 -4.92 -4.38
N ALA A 95 7.43 -4.40 -3.38
CA ALA A 95 6.70 -3.14 -3.46
C ALA A 95 7.66 -1.95 -3.67
N ASP A 96 8.81 -1.92 -3.00
CA ASP A 96 9.85 -0.90 -3.21
C ASP A 96 10.35 -0.85 -4.65
N LYS A 97 10.58 -2.03 -5.24
CA LYS A 97 10.98 -2.15 -6.64
C LYS A 97 9.88 -1.65 -7.57
N ALA A 98 8.63 -2.06 -7.32
CA ALA A 98 7.49 -1.64 -8.12
C ALA A 98 7.24 -0.12 -8.04
N ALA A 99 7.27 0.45 -6.83
CA ALA A 99 7.13 1.88 -6.60
C ALA A 99 8.24 2.67 -7.32
N THR A 100 9.50 2.22 -7.21
CA THR A 100 10.62 2.86 -7.92
C THR A 100 10.44 2.76 -9.44
N ALA A 101 9.91 1.64 -9.96
CA ALA A 101 9.62 1.48 -11.38
C ALA A 101 8.49 2.38 -11.89
N LEU A 102 7.67 2.96 -11.00
CA LEU A 102 6.68 3.98 -11.38
C LEU A 102 7.35 5.34 -11.62
N GLN A 103 8.49 5.65 -11.00
CA GLN A 103 9.11 6.98 -11.08
C GLN A 103 9.21 7.60 -12.50
N PRO A 104 9.53 6.83 -13.57
CA PRO A 104 9.60 7.40 -14.93
C PRO A 104 8.31 8.08 -15.39
N ILE A 105 7.13 7.60 -14.97
CA ILE A 105 5.85 8.18 -15.43
C ILE A 105 5.60 9.58 -14.85
N TRP A 106 6.22 9.96 -13.72
CA TRP A 106 6.14 11.32 -13.19
C TRP A 106 6.79 12.37 -14.10
N SER A 107 7.65 11.96 -15.02
CA SER A 107 8.32 12.86 -15.95
C SER A 107 7.55 13.04 -17.27
N MET A 108 6.56 12.19 -17.56
CA MET A 108 5.83 12.20 -18.84
C MET A 108 4.83 13.36 -18.98
N PRO A 109 4.04 13.73 -17.95
CA PRO A 109 3.09 14.83 -18.06
C PRO A 109 3.78 16.18 -18.32
N HIS A 110 3.08 17.03 -19.07
CA HIS A 110 3.52 18.41 -19.29
C HIS A 110 3.59 19.19 -17.98
N SER A 111 2.51 19.14 -17.20
CA SER A 111 2.45 19.70 -15.84
C SER A 111 2.86 18.66 -14.81
N LYS A 112 3.74 19.03 -13.88
CA LYS A 112 4.27 18.15 -12.82
C LYS A 112 3.92 18.72 -11.43
N PRO A 113 2.64 18.63 -11.02
CA PRO A 113 2.14 19.32 -9.82
C PRO A 113 2.69 18.74 -8.51
N VAL A 114 3.20 17.50 -8.52
CA VAL A 114 3.82 16.86 -7.35
C VAL A 114 5.06 16.08 -7.77
N ALA A 115 6.09 16.06 -6.92
CA ALA A 115 7.28 15.25 -7.13
C ALA A 115 7.07 13.80 -6.63
N PHE A 116 7.63 12.82 -7.36
CA PHE A 116 7.59 11.41 -6.96
C PHE A 116 8.19 11.20 -5.55
N ALA A 117 9.27 11.90 -5.22
CA ALA A 117 9.94 11.79 -3.92
C ALA A 117 9.01 12.17 -2.76
N ASP A 118 8.20 13.21 -2.92
CA ASP A 118 7.28 13.68 -1.88
C ASP A 118 6.12 12.69 -1.66
N VAL A 119 5.58 12.15 -2.76
CA VAL A 119 4.54 11.10 -2.69
C VAL A 119 5.09 9.84 -2.03
N ARG A 120 6.30 9.40 -2.43
CA ARG A 120 6.95 8.24 -1.85
C ARG A 120 7.20 8.43 -0.36
N ALA A 121 7.71 9.59 0.07
CA ALA A 121 7.94 9.88 1.48
C ALA A 121 6.65 9.75 2.31
N LYS A 122 5.52 10.25 1.79
CA LYS A 122 4.21 10.09 2.44
C LYS A 122 3.77 8.62 2.53
N SER A 123 3.98 7.82 1.49
CA SER A 123 3.67 6.38 1.53
C SER A 123 4.52 5.63 2.56
N GLU A 124 5.80 5.99 2.69
CA GLU A 124 6.72 5.40 3.67
C GLU A 124 6.32 5.73 5.12
N GLU A 125 5.91 6.97 5.37
CA GLU A 125 5.36 7.38 6.66
C GLU A 125 4.07 6.62 6.99
N ARG A 126 3.16 6.52 6.00
CA ARG A 126 1.86 5.86 6.16
C ARG A 126 2.03 4.38 6.51
N ILE A 127 2.80 3.62 5.74
CA ILE A 127 3.04 2.20 6.05
C ILE A 127 3.76 2.04 7.39
N GLY A 128 4.67 2.96 7.76
CA GLY A 128 5.33 2.96 9.06
C GLY A 128 4.34 3.03 10.22
N LYS A 129 3.30 3.88 10.11
CA LYS A 129 2.22 3.98 11.11
C LYS A 129 1.41 2.69 11.19
N ILE A 130 0.95 2.17 10.04
CA ILE A 130 0.18 0.92 9.94
C ILE A 130 0.94 -0.25 10.58
N LEU A 131 2.22 -0.41 10.26
CA LEU A 131 3.05 -1.47 10.82
C LEU A 131 3.28 -1.28 12.32
N GLY A 132 3.43 -0.03 12.77
CA GLY A 132 3.57 0.32 14.18
C GLY A 132 2.40 -0.16 15.04
N GLU A 133 1.16 -0.02 14.54
CA GLU A 133 -0.05 -0.51 15.23
C GLU A 133 -0.06 -2.03 15.44
N LEU A 134 0.62 -2.77 14.56
CA LEU A 134 0.74 -4.23 14.63
C LEU A 134 2.01 -4.70 15.37
N GLY A 135 2.83 -3.77 15.85
CA GLY A 135 4.14 -4.08 16.44
C GLY A 135 5.14 -4.64 15.43
N LEU A 136 5.00 -4.28 14.15
CA LEU A 136 5.84 -4.67 13.04
C LEU A 136 6.69 -3.46 12.58
N LYS A 137 7.71 -3.72 11.77
CA LYS A 137 8.55 -2.67 11.17
C LYS A 137 9.06 -3.08 9.81
N ARG A 138 9.37 -2.11 8.96
CA ARG A 138 10.05 -2.35 7.67
C ARG A 138 11.54 -2.05 7.79
#